data_AF-A0A074WEG7-F1
#
_entry.id   AF-A0A074WEG7-F1
#
_cell.length_a   1.000
_cell.length_b   1.000
_cell.length_c   1.000
_cell.angle_alpha   90.00
_cell.angle_beta   90.00
_cell.angle_gamma   90.00
#
_symmetry.space_group_name_H-M   'P 1'
#
loop_
_entity.id
_entity.type
_entity.pdbx_description
1 polymer ?
#
loop_
_entity_poly.entity_id
_entity_poly.type
_entity_poly.pdbx_seq_one_letter_code
_entity_poly.pdbx_strand_id
1 'polypeptide(L)'
;MIAMRDTIAFTDQARFDSFMNQHRNGNTMTSYDLIDGNVQIRIVRSKTLEILAEATFADSGLAKQLLVKMGDAAKKVQNTRANVTERGIHSTPEPEREVVV
;
A
#
# COMPACT_ATOMS: atom_id res chain seq x y z
N MET A 1 11.92 3.36 -7.98
CA MET A 1 11.08 3.31 -6.75
C MET A 1 12.00 2.86 -5.62
N ILE A 2 11.99 3.51 -4.45
CA ILE A 2 12.83 3.07 -3.31
C ILE A 2 12.30 1.71 -2.85
N ALA A 3 13.16 0.70 -2.67
CA ALA A 3 12.71 -0.58 -2.14
C ALA A 3 12.59 -0.48 -0.61
N MET A 4 11.61 -1.18 -0.04
CA MET A 4 11.42 -1.27 1.42
C MET A 4 12.69 -1.78 2.13
N ARG A 5 13.43 -2.67 1.51
CA ARG A 5 14.70 -3.18 2.05
C ARG A 5 15.76 -2.07 2.18
N ASP A 6 15.77 -1.10 1.27
CA ASP A 6 16.77 -0.04 1.25
C ASP A 6 16.55 1.01 2.35
N THR A 7 15.35 1.05 2.94
CA THR A 7 15.04 1.90 4.08
C THR A 7 15.51 1.30 5.41
N ILE A 8 15.99 0.06 5.39
CA ILE A 8 16.55 -0.63 6.56
C ILE A 8 18.06 -0.39 6.61
N ALA A 9 18.56 -0.02 7.78
CA ALA A 9 19.99 0.17 8.03
C ALA A 9 20.78 -1.09 7.63
N PHE A 10 21.98 -0.90 7.08
CA PHE A 10 22.79 -1.98 6.54
C PHE A 10 23.02 -3.13 7.54
N THR A 11 23.24 -2.79 8.80
CA THR A 11 23.46 -3.75 9.90
C THR A 11 22.25 -4.63 10.20
N ASP A 12 21.04 -4.19 9.84
CA ASP A 12 19.77 -4.87 10.11
C ASP A 12 19.20 -5.62 8.88
N GLN A 13 19.83 -5.48 7.70
CA GLN A 13 19.30 -6.04 6.46
C GLN A 13 19.16 -7.56 6.49
N ALA A 14 20.14 -8.28 7.05
CA ALA A 14 20.07 -9.75 7.17
C ALA A 14 18.90 -10.20 8.07
N ARG A 15 18.64 -9.46 9.16
CA ARG A 15 17.52 -9.72 10.07
C ARG A 15 16.19 -9.43 9.38
N PHE A 16 16.12 -8.34 8.62
CA PHE A 16 14.94 -8.00 7.80
C PHE A 16 14.65 -9.08 6.76
N ASP A 17 15.66 -9.52 6.01
CA ASP A 17 15.49 -10.55 4.97
C ASP A 17 14.99 -11.87 5.58
N SER A 18 15.55 -12.28 6.73
CA SER A 18 15.07 -13.45 7.47
C SER A 18 13.63 -13.30 7.93
N PHE A 19 13.26 -12.16 8.51
CA PHE A 19 11.89 -11.88 8.97
C PHE A 19 10.88 -11.95 7.80
N MET A 20 11.21 -11.32 6.67
CA MET A 20 10.34 -11.33 5.49
C MET A 20 10.18 -12.74 4.91
N ASN A 21 11.26 -13.53 4.84
CA ASN A 21 11.20 -14.88 4.30
C ASN A 21 10.38 -15.85 5.16
N GLN A 22 10.34 -15.65 6.48
CA GLN A 22 9.56 -16.51 7.40
C GLN A 22 8.05 -16.30 7.28
N HIS A 23 7.63 -15.08 6.97
CA HIS A 23 6.23 -14.69 7.13
C HIS A 23 5.51 -14.34 5.83
N ARG A 24 6.24 -14.14 4.73
CA ARG A 24 5.64 -13.75 3.44
C ARG A 24 5.05 -14.96 2.73
N ASN A 25 3.73 -15.02 2.67
CA ASN A 25 2.98 -15.97 1.86
C ASN A 25 1.82 -15.28 1.11
N GLY A 26 1.13 -16.01 0.22
CA GLY A 26 0.04 -15.46 -0.61
C GLY A 26 -1.19 -14.95 0.16
N ASN A 27 -1.29 -15.24 1.47
CA ASN A 27 -2.40 -14.84 2.33
C ASN A 27 -2.02 -13.76 3.36
N THR A 28 -0.87 -13.12 3.16
CA THR A 28 -0.35 -12.09 4.05
C THR A 28 -0.13 -10.77 3.33
N MET A 29 -0.28 -9.67 4.07
CA MET A 29 0.05 -8.32 3.67
C MET A 29 1.16 -7.79 4.58
N THR A 30 1.98 -6.91 4.03
CA THR A 30 3.04 -6.22 4.79
C THR A 30 2.62 -4.78 5.00
N SER A 31 2.52 -4.38 6.26
CA SER A 31 2.37 -2.98 6.68
C SER A 31 3.74 -2.43 7.06
N TYR A 32 3.94 -1.15 6.79
CA TYR A 32 5.19 -0.42 6.96
C TYR A 32 4.90 0.90 7.65
N ASP A 33 5.59 1.15 8.76
CA ASP A 33 5.46 2.38 9.55
C ASP A 33 6.83 2.91 10.01
N LEU A 34 6.90 4.18 10.36
CA LEU A 34 8.10 4.82 10.93
C LEU A 34 7.76 5.35 12.32
N ILE A 35 8.24 4.65 13.35
CA ILE A 35 7.94 4.93 14.76
C ILE A 35 9.25 5.24 15.48
N ASP A 36 9.33 6.42 16.10
CA ASP A 36 10.50 6.87 16.88
C ASP A 36 11.84 6.74 16.14
N GLY A 37 11.83 6.99 14.82
CA GLY A 37 13.03 6.88 13.98
C GLY A 37 13.41 5.45 13.56
N ASN A 38 12.59 4.46 13.89
CA ASN A 38 12.76 3.08 13.46
C ASN A 38 11.65 2.65 12.50
N VAL A 39 12.01 1.76 11.57
CA VAL A 39 11.08 1.16 10.63
C VAL A 39 10.38 -0.02 11.30
N GLN A 40 9.07 0.09 11.49
CA GLN A 40 8.26 -1.03 11.94
C GLN A 40 7.62 -1.74 10.76
N ILE A 41 7.78 -3.06 10.70
CA ILE A 41 7.16 -3.93 9.71
C ILE A 41 6.20 -4.86 10.44
N ARG A 42 4.95 -4.89 9.97
CA ARG A 42 3.94 -5.83 10.44
C ARG A 42 3.52 -6.75 9.31
N ILE A 43 3.44 -8.04 9.58
CA ILE A 43 2.84 -9.01 8.68
C ILE A 43 1.44 -9.30 9.18
N VAL A 44 0.48 -9.09 8.29
CA VAL A 44 -0.94 -9.08 8.61
C VAL A 44 -1.67 -10.09 7.73
N ARG A 45 -2.63 -10.83 8.26
CA ARG A 45 -3.46 -11.74 7.46
C ARG A 45 -4.42 -10.93 6.57
N SER A 46 -4.37 -11.13 5.25
CA SER A 46 -5.05 -10.25 4.28
C SER A 46 -6.57 -10.16 4.45
N LYS A 47 -7.22 -11.22 4.96
CA LYS A 47 -8.69 -11.28 5.11
C LYS A 47 -9.20 -10.77 6.45
N THR A 48 -8.43 -10.95 7.52
CA THR A 48 -8.87 -10.66 8.89
C THR A 48 -8.20 -9.42 9.47
N LEU A 49 -7.13 -8.93 8.83
CA LEU A 49 -6.29 -7.85 9.32
C LEU A 49 -5.62 -8.15 10.68
N GLU A 50 -5.54 -9.43 11.03
CA GLU A 50 -4.85 -9.90 12.23
C GLU A 50 -3.33 -9.80 12.04
N ILE A 51 -2.64 -9.21 13.02
CA ILE A 51 -1.18 -9.13 13.04
C ILE A 51 -0.62 -10.50 13.40
N LEU A 52 0.14 -11.10 12.47
CA LEU A 52 0.77 -12.40 12.64
C LEU A 52 2.20 -12.28 13.16
N ALA A 53 2.89 -11.20 12.78
CA ALA A 53 4.25 -10.92 13.22
C ALA A 53 4.51 -9.41 13.14
N GLU A 54 5.35 -8.91 14.04
CA GLU A 54 5.80 -7.52 14.07
C GLU A 54 7.29 -7.50 14.39
N ALA A 55 8.02 -6.63 13.70
CA ALA A 55 9.43 -6.37 13.99
C ALA A 55 9.77 -4.91 13.69
N THR A 56 10.68 -4.38 14.50
CA THR A 56 11.23 -3.03 14.34
C THR A 56 12.69 -3.11 13.91
N PHE A 57 13.10 -2.24 13.00
CA PHE A 57 14.44 -2.19 12.40
C PHE A 57 14.97 -0.75 12.38
N ALA A 58 16.28 -0.58 12.46
CA ALA A 58 16.89 0.74 12.33
C ALA A 58 16.67 1.31 10.91
N ASP A 59 16.31 2.59 10.81
CA ASP A 59 16.16 3.31 9.54
C ASP A 59 17.54 3.63 8.92
N SER A 60 17.66 3.48 7.61
CA SER A 60 18.84 3.95 6.84
C SER A 60 18.84 5.47 6.60
N GLY A 61 17.76 6.15 7.01
CA GLY A 61 17.47 7.57 6.73
C GLY A 61 16.58 7.77 5.50
N LEU A 62 16.18 6.68 4.85
CA LEU A 62 15.36 6.70 3.64
C LEU A 62 13.87 6.40 3.90
N ALA A 63 13.50 5.95 5.10
CA ALA A 63 12.12 5.57 5.42
C ALA A 63 11.11 6.69 5.16
N LYS A 64 11.42 7.93 5.58
CA LYS A 64 10.56 9.10 5.35
C LYS A 64 10.32 9.35 3.86
N GLN A 65 11.35 9.21 3.03
CA GLN A 65 11.23 9.42 1.59
C GLN A 65 10.39 8.34 0.92
N LEU A 66 10.50 7.09 1.37
CA LEU A 66 9.64 6.01 0.89
C LEU A 66 8.17 6.27 1.24
N LEU A 67 7.88 6.65 2.49
CA LEU A 67 6.52 6.94 2.95
C LEU A 67 5.87 8.08 2.14
N VAL A 68 6.60 9.15 1.88
CA VAL A 68 6.11 10.26 1.03
C VAL A 68 5.78 9.76 -0.37
N LYS A 69 6.67 8.98 -1.00
CA LYS A 69 6.42 8.42 -2.34
C LYS A 69 5.22 7.47 -2.37
N MET A 70 5.01 6.67 -1.33
CA MET A 70 3.84 5.80 -1.21
C MET A 70 2.55 6.62 -1.05
N GLY A 71 2.58 7.68 -0.25
CA GLY A 71 1.46 8.62 -0.11
C GLY A 71 1.09 9.30 -1.42
N ASP A 72 2.08 9.78 -2.18
CA ASP A 72 1.85 10.41 -3.48
C ASP A 72 1.31 9.41 -4.52
N ALA A 73 1.80 8.18 -4.51
CA ALA A 73 1.28 7.11 -5.36
C ALA A 73 -0.18 6.79 -5.01
N ALA A 74 -0.52 6.69 -3.72
CA ALA A 74 -1.89 6.47 -3.26
C ALA A 74 -2.83 7.61 -3.67
N LYS A 75 -2.40 8.87 -3.50
CA LYS A 75 -3.13 10.06 -3.97
C LYS A 75 -3.33 10.05 -5.48
N LYS A 76 -2.31 9.68 -6.27
CA LYS A 76 -2.45 9.54 -7.73
C LYS A 76 -3.51 8.50 -8.10
N VAL A 77 -3.50 7.33 -7.45
CA VAL A 77 -4.53 6.29 -7.70
C VAL A 77 -5.92 6.79 -7.31
N GLN A 78 -6.06 7.50 -6.19
CA GLN A 78 -7.33 8.11 -5.79
C GLN A 78 -7.81 9.14 -6.81
N ASN A 79 -6.93 10.04 -7.26
CA ASN A 79 -7.27 11.05 -8.27
C ASN A 79 -7.62 10.41 -9.62
N THR A 80 -6.92 9.35 -10.04
CA THR A 80 -7.28 8.61 -11.25
C THR A 80 -8.65 7.96 -11.10
N ARG A 81 -8.96 7.36 -9.94
CA ARG A 81 -10.30 6.82 -9.68
C ARG A 81 -11.37 7.92 -9.72
N ALA A 82 -11.16 9.03 -9.03
CA ALA A 82 -12.07 10.18 -9.03
C ALA A 82 -12.31 10.73 -10.43
N ASN A 83 -11.25 10.89 -11.23
CA ASN A 83 -11.35 11.34 -12.62
C ASN A 83 -12.09 10.35 -13.53
N VAL A 84 -12.05 9.04 -13.24
CA VAL A 84 -12.84 8.03 -13.96
C VAL A 84 -14.31 8.11 -13.55
N THR A 85 -14.63 8.34 -12.27
CA THR A 85 -16.02 8.58 -11.82
C THR A 85 -16.60 9.87 -12.40
N GLU A 86 -15.80 10.95 -12.50
CA GLU A 86 -16.26 12.22 -13.08
C GLU A 86 -16.41 12.17 -14.62
N ARG A 87 -15.71 11.25 -15.30
CA ARG A 87 -15.79 11.09 -16.76
C ARG A 87 -16.73 9.99 -17.24
N GLY A 88 -17.48 9.35 -16.35
CA GLY A 88 -18.34 8.24 -16.75
C GLY A 88 -19.55 8.05 -15.86
N ILE A 89 -20.54 8.94 -15.95
CA ILE A 89 -21.93 8.64 -16.36
C ILE A 89 -22.57 9.93 -16.90
N HIS A 90 -22.52 10.16 -18.21
CA HIS A 90 -23.54 10.91 -18.91
C HIS A 90 -23.75 10.27 -20.28
N SER A 91 -25.00 9.91 -20.56
CA SER A 91 -25.55 9.39 -21.83
C SER A 91 -25.75 7.87 -21.89
N THR A 92 -26.75 7.37 -21.18
CA THR A 92 -27.80 6.59 -21.87
C THR A 92 -28.99 7.52 -22.03
N PRO A 93 -29.31 8.00 -23.25
CA PRO A 93 -30.64 8.55 -23.51
C PRO A 93 -31.64 7.41 -23.26
N GLU A 94 -32.63 7.65 -22.40
CA GLU A 94 -33.82 6.80 -22.37
C GLU A 94 -34.46 6.82 -23.76
N PRO A 95 -34.79 5.67 -24.39
CA PRO A 95 -35.66 5.72 -25.55
C PRO A 95 -37.04 6.16 -25.07
N GLU A 96 -37.46 7.33 -25.56
CA GLU A 96 -38.81 7.85 -25.38
C GLU A 96 -39.84 6.80 -25.79
N ARG A 97 -40.84 6.57 -24.95
CA ARG A 97 -42.02 5.77 -25.31
C ARG A 97 -42.75 6.47 -26.45
N GLU A 98 -42.65 5.97 -27.67
CA GLU A 98 -43.64 6.27 -28.70
C GLU A 98 -44.88 5.39 -28.49
N VAL A 99 -45.98 6.07 -28.17
CA VAL A 99 -47.34 5.55 -28.13
C VAL A 99 -47.77 5.23 -29.56
N VAL A 100 -48.08 3.96 -29.85
CA VAL A 100 -48.75 3.58 -31.11
C VAL A 100 -50.26 3.54 -30.86
N VAL A 101 -50.96 4.25 -31.74
CA VAL A 101 -52.40 4.53 -31.83
C VAL A 101 -53.29 3.29 -31.76
#